data_AF-A0A1D7XZJ4-F1
#
_entry.id   AF-A0A1D7XZJ4-F1
#
_cell.length_a   1.000
_cell.length_b   1.000
_cell.length_c   1.000
_cell.angle_alpha   90.00
_cell.angle_beta   90.00
_cell.angle_gamma   90.00
#
_symmetry.space_group_name_H-M   'P 1'
#
loop_
_entity.id
_entity.type
_entity.pdbx_description
1 polymer ?
#
loop_
_entity_poly.entity_id
_entity_poly.type
_entity_poly.pdbx_seq_one_letter_code
_entity_poly.pdbx_strand_id
1 'polypeptide(L)'
;MGAMSELHIKMQDEMMNAIHRAKEGEITTLDALIYLEKERKNLENSLAIVKSFKDEHLENISNEASDYKDGYKGFMIEVRNGGRTFKYNHIKEWQEAEASKKAIEEKSKQAFISKEKGLLTATEDGEEIELPEITYRKSSVILKEKR
;
A
#
# COMPACT_ATOMS: atom_id res chain seq x y z
N MET A 1 -25.46 23.14 -4.69
CA MET A 1 -24.67 21.99 -4.21
C MET A 1 -25.66 20.95 -3.73
N GLY A 2 -25.55 19.69 -4.18
CA GLY A 2 -26.56 18.66 -3.88
C GLY A 2 -26.38 18.06 -2.48
N ALA A 3 -27.42 17.42 -1.95
CA ALA A 3 -27.38 16.75 -0.64
C ALA A 3 -26.18 15.79 -0.45
N MET A 4 -25.68 15.19 -1.55
CA MET A 4 -24.51 14.31 -1.52
C MET A 4 -23.19 15.05 -1.27
N SER A 5 -23.03 16.28 -1.76
CA SER A 5 -21.84 17.07 -1.43
C SER A 5 -21.84 17.53 0.02
N GLU A 6 -23.02 17.81 0.59
CA GLU A 6 -23.15 18.18 2.00
C GLU A 6 -22.81 17.01 2.93
N LEU A 7 -23.27 15.80 2.60
CA LEU A 7 -22.90 14.58 3.34
C LEU A 7 -21.40 14.29 3.30
N HIS A 8 -20.75 14.48 2.15
CA HIS A 8 -19.30 14.28 2.03
C HIS A 8 -18.51 15.27 2.88
N ILE A 9 -18.90 16.55 2.86
CA ILE A 9 -18.28 17.60 3.69
C ILE A 9 -18.48 17.25 5.18
N LYS A 10 -19.70 16.86 5.58
CA LYS A 10 -19.97 16.46 6.95
C LYS A 10 -19.10 15.28 7.41
N MET A 11 -18.90 14.27 6.56
CA MET A 11 -18.01 13.14 6.86
C MET A 11 -16.54 13.59 7.03
N GLN A 12 -16.07 14.54 6.21
CA GLN A 12 -14.74 15.13 6.37
C GLN A 12 -14.62 15.91 7.69
N ASP A 13 -15.64 16.68 8.04
CA ASP A 13 -15.69 17.44 9.29
C ASP A 13 -15.70 16.51 10.51
N GLU A 14 -16.39 15.38 10.46
CA GLU A 14 -16.39 14.37 11.52
C GLU A 14 -15.00 13.75 11.72
N MET A 15 -14.29 13.43 10.63
CA MET A 15 -12.89 12.96 10.70
C MET A 15 -11.96 14.02 11.29
N MET A 16 -12.10 15.28 10.88
CA MET A 16 -11.31 16.38 11.43
C MET A 16 -11.60 16.63 12.90
N ASN A 17 -12.86 16.55 13.32
CA ASN A 17 -13.26 16.66 14.72
C ASN A 17 -12.67 15.53 15.56
N ALA A 18 -12.69 14.28 15.08
CA ALA A 18 -12.05 13.17 15.80
C ALA A 18 -10.55 13.43 16.02
N ILE A 19 -9.86 13.97 15.02
CA ILE A 19 -8.44 14.34 15.13
C ILE A 19 -8.25 15.48 16.15
N HIS A 20 -9.10 16.50 16.10
CA HIS A 20 -9.00 17.65 16.99
C HIS A 20 -9.22 17.26 18.44
N ARG A 21 -10.30 16.52 18.71
CA ARG A 21 -10.65 16.01 20.04
C ARG A 21 -9.55 15.11 20.62
N ALA A 22 -8.87 14.33 19.79
CA ALA A 22 -7.72 13.53 20.22
C ALA A 22 -6.49 14.38 20.57
N LYS A 23 -6.26 15.50 19.86
CA LYS A 23 -5.18 16.44 20.15
C LYS A 23 -5.43 17.25 21.41
N GLU A 24 -6.68 17.60 21.67
CA GLU A 24 -7.10 18.32 22.88
C GLU A 24 -7.23 17.40 24.11
N GLY A 25 -7.14 16.08 23.92
CA GLY A 25 -7.22 15.09 24.98
C GLY A 25 -8.64 14.76 25.42
N GLU A 26 -9.66 15.17 24.67
CA GLU A 26 -11.07 14.83 24.95
C GLU A 26 -11.38 13.36 24.67
N ILE A 27 -10.70 12.78 23.68
CA ILE A 27 -10.76 11.34 23.37
C ILE A 27 -9.34 10.79 23.29
N THR A 28 -9.18 9.49 23.49
CA THR A 28 -7.87 8.88 23.38
C THR A 28 -7.41 8.84 21.92
N THR A 29 -6.10 8.91 21.69
CA THR A 29 -5.52 8.76 20.34
C THR A 29 -5.87 7.40 19.72
N LEU A 30 -6.09 6.37 20.55
CA LEU A 30 -6.49 5.04 20.09
C LEU A 30 -7.94 5.04 19.58
N ASP A 31 -8.86 5.71 20.27
CA ASP A 31 -10.26 5.79 19.85
C ASP A 31 -10.40 6.54 18.52
N ALA A 32 -9.68 7.66 18.37
CA ALA A 32 -9.62 8.39 17.12
C ALA A 32 -9.00 7.55 16.00
N LEU A 33 -7.92 6.81 16.28
CA LEU A 33 -7.29 5.91 15.31
C LEU A 33 -8.24 4.80 14.84
N ILE A 34 -8.98 4.18 15.77
CA ILE A 34 -9.96 3.12 15.44
C ILE A 34 -11.06 3.68 14.53
N TYR A 35 -11.59 4.87 14.85
CA TYR A 35 -12.61 5.52 14.03
C TYR A 35 -12.09 5.82 12.62
N LEU A 36 -10.93 6.50 12.52
CA LEU A 36 -10.34 6.85 11.22
C LEU A 36 -10.00 5.63 10.37
N GLU A 37 -9.55 4.53 10.99
CA GLU A 37 -9.23 3.30 10.27
C GLU A 37 -10.48 2.60 9.71
N LYS A 38 -11.61 2.68 10.41
CA LYS A 38 -12.91 2.22 9.88
C LYS A 38 -13.36 3.05 8.70
N GLU A 39 -13.27 4.38 8.80
CA GLU A 39 -13.61 5.27 7.70
C GLU A 39 -12.68 5.08 6.49
N ARG A 40 -11.37 4.89 6.73
CA ARG A 40 -10.41 4.53 5.68
C ARG A 40 -10.87 3.30 4.90
N LYS A 41 -11.30 2.24 5.59
CA LYS A 41 -11.79 1.00 4.95
C LYS A 41 -13.08 1.24 4.14
N ASN A 42 -14.00 2.07 4.64
CA ASN A 42 -15.22 2.42 3.91
C ASN A 42 -14.91 3.19 2.61
N LEU A 43 -13.94 4.10 2.65
CA LEU A 43 -13.46 4.83 1.49
C LEU A 43 -12.77 3.91 0.48
N GLU A 44 -11.97 2.94 0.95
CA GLU A 44 -11.36 1.93 0.08
C GLU A 44 -12.42 1.07 -0.63
N ASN A 45 -13.47 0.66 0.07
CA ASN A 45 -14.59 -0.06 -0.53
C ASN A 45 -15.30 0.80 -1.60
N SER A 46 -15.54 2.08 -1.31
CA SER A 46 -16.15 3.01 -2.25
C SER A 46 -15.28 3.19 -3.50
N LEU A 47 -13.97 3.29 -3.31
CA LEU A 47 -13.00 3.37 -4.39
C LEU A 47 -12.95 2.07 -5.22
N ALA A 48 -13.10 0.91 -4.56
CA ALA A 48 -13.20 -0.37 -5.25
C ALA A 48 -14.46 -0.44 -6.14
N ILE A 49 -15.61 0.05 -5.67
CA ILE A 49 -16.84 0.13 -6.49
C ILE A 49 -16.59 0.97 -7.76
N VAL A 50 -15.95 2.14 -7.63
CA VAL A 50 -15.64 3.00 -8.77
C VAL A 50 -14.68 2.31 -9.75
N LYS A 51 -13.68 1.57 -9.25
CA LYS A 51 -12.78 0.78 -10.10
C LYS A 51 -13.53 -0.31 -10.84
N SER A 52 -14.34 -1.10 -10.14
CA SER A 52 -15.14 -2.17 -10.74
C SER A 52 -16.06 -1.64 -11.85
N PHE A 53 -16.71 -0.50 -11.63
CA PHE A 53 -17.53 0.14 -12.66
C PHE A 53 -16.72 0.51 -13.90
N LYS A 54 -15.52 1.09 -13.73
CA LYS A 54 -14.64 1.43 -14.86
C LYS A 54 -14.17 0.20 -15.61
N ASP A 55 -13.84 -0.87 -14.90
CA ASP A 55 -13.35 -2.11 -15.51
C ASP A 55 -14.46 -2.84 -16.25
N GLU A 56 -15.67 -2.93 -15.67
CA GLU A 56 -16.85 -3.56 -16.28
C GLU A 56 -17.34 -2.81 -17.50
N HIS A 57 -17.33 -1.46 -17.46
CA HIS A 57 -17.81 -0.62 -18.54
C HIS A 57 -16.71 -0.07 -19.44
N LEU A 58 -15.48 -0.59 -19.38
CA LEU A 58 -14.34 -0.08 -20.13
C LEU A 58 -14.62 -0.01 -21.63
N GLU A 59 -15.24 -1.06 -22.20
CA GLU A 59 -15.58 -1.11 -23.62
C GLU A 59 -16.59 -0.03 -24.00
N ASN A 60 -17.65 0.13 -23.21
CA ASN A 60 -18.67 1.15 -23.44
C ASN A 60 -18.09 2.56 -23.31
N ILE A 61 -17.30 2.80 -22.26
CA ILE A 61 -16.62 4.08 -22.03
C ILE A 61 -15.66 4.39 -23.17
N SER A 62 -14.94 3.38 -23.70
CA SER A 62 -14.03 3.55 -24.84
C SER A 62 -14.77 3.88 -26.13
N ASN A 63 -15.90 3.23 -26.36
CA ASN A 63 -16.74 3.51 -27.53
C ASN A 63 -17.31 4.93 -27.44
N GLU A 64 -17.90 5.31 -26.31
CA GLU A 64 -18.43 6.66 -26.09
C GLU A 64 -17.33 7.72 -26.18
N ALA A 65 -16.15 7.49 -25.57
CA ALA A 65 -15.03 8.43 -25.62
C ALA A 65 -14.50 8.65 -27.04
N SER A 66 -14.63 7.66 -27.93
CA SER A 66 -14.21 7.77 -29.34
C SER A 66 -15.04 8.80 -30.11
N ASP A 67 -16.30 8.99 -29.73
CA ASP A 67 -17.21 9.96 -30.32
C ASP A 67 -16.97 11.38 -29.77
N TYR A 68 -16.40 11.51 -28.57
CA TYR A 68 -16.13 12.79 -27.90
C TYR A 68 -14.63 13.14 -27.89
N LYS A 69 -14.04 13.29 -29.08
CA LYS A 69 -12.60 13.63 -29.26
C LYS A 69 -12.18 14.96 -28.65
N ASP A 70 -13.07 15.95 -28.62
CA ASP A 70 -12.83 17.27 -28.01
C ASP A 70 -13.09 17.28 -26.48
N GLY A 71 -13.40 16.12 -25.90
CA GLY A 71 -13.73 15.94 -24.50
C GLY A 71 -15.24 15.90 -24.23
N TYR A 72 -15.59 15.40 -23.04
CA TYR A 72 -16.96 15.26 -22.57
C TYR A 72 -17.13 16.01 -21.25
N LYS A 73 -18.09 16.95 -21.19
CA LYS A 73 -18.41 17.76 -19.99
C LYS A 73 -17.20 18.43 -19.32
N GLY A 74 -16.25 18.92 -20.12
CA GLY A 74 -15.04 19.59 -19.63
C GLY A 74 -13.88 18.66 -19.23
N PHE A 75 -14.02 17.36 -19.45
CA PHE A 75 -12.97 16.37 -19.24
C PHE A 75 -12.48 15.79 -20.57
N MET A 76 -11.17 15.74 -20.78
CA MET A 76 -10.58 14.93 -21.84
C MET A 76 -10.54 13.47 -21.40
N ILE A 77 -11.10 12.56 -22.21
CA ILE A 77 -11.12 11.13 -21.92
C ILE A 77 -10.09 10.45 -22.81
N GLU A 78 -8.93 10.10 -22.24
CA GLU A 78 -7.92 9.28 -22.92
C GLU A 78 -8.05 7.82 -22.51
N VAL A 79 -8.45 6.95 -23.44
CA VAL A 79 -8.39 5.51 -23.23
C VAL A 79 -7.02 5.01 -23.71
N ARG A 80 -6.18 4.59 -22.77
CA ARG A 80 -4.89 3.97 -23.06
C ARG A 80 -5.00 2.47 -22.85
N ASN A 81 -4.55 1.70 -23.82
CA ASN A 81 -4.44 0.24 -23.67
C ASN A 81 -3.53 -0.09 -22.49
N GLY A 82 -3.94 -1.06 -21.67
CA GLY A 82 -3.20 -1.50 -20.49
C GLY A 82 -1.76 -1.85 -20.84
N GLY A 83 -0.82 -1.31 -20.06
CA GLY A 83 0.60 -1.62 -20.20
C GLY A 83 0.85 -3.12 -20.04
N ARG A 84 1.74 -3.67 -20.87
CA ARG A 84 2.15 -5.08 -20.75
C ARG A 84 3.07 -5.22 -19.54
N THR A 85 2.56 -5.83 -18.47
CA THR A 85 3.37 -6.25 -17.33
C THR A 85 3.87 -7.67 -17.56
N PHE A 86 5.17 -7.84 -17.72
CA PHE A 86 5.80 -9.15 -17.84
C PHE A 86 5.98 -9.79 -16.46
N LYS A 87 5.38 -10.96 -16.23
CA LYS A 87 5.56 -11.73 -14.99
C LYS A 87 6.61 -12.80 -15.22
N TYR A 88 7.77 -12.68 -14.56
CA TYR A 88 8.90 -13.62 -14.73
C TYR A 88 8.87 -14.80 -13.75
N ASN A 89 7.93 -14.80 -12.78
CA ASN A 89 7.83 -15.80 -11.71
C ASN A 89 7.66 -17.26 -12.18
N HIS A 90 7.32 -17.50 -13.44
CA HIS A 90 7.16 -18.83 -14.02
C HIS A 90 8.45 -19.37 -14.68
N ILE A 91 9.45 -18.51 -14.86
CA ILE A 91 10.74 -18.86 -15.44
C ILE A 91 11.58 -19.53 -14.36
N LYS A 92 12.05 -20.75 -14.60
CA LYS A 92 12.87 -21.51 -13.65
C LYS A 92 14.16 -20.76 -13.26
N GLU A 93 14.84 -20.18 -14.24
CA GLU A 93 16.05 -19.37 -14.02
C GLU A 93 15.79 -18.18 -13.09
N TRP A 94 14.61 -17.55 -13.19
CA TRP A 94 14.21 -16.46 -12.29
C TRP A 94 13.97 -16.96 -10.87
N GLN A 95 13.30 -18.10 -10.70
CA GLN A 95 13.06 -18.71 -9.39
C GLN A 95 14.37 -19.12 -8.71
N GLU A 96 15.30 -19.69 -9.48
CA GLU A 96 16.64 -20.07 -9.02
C GLU A 96 17.47 -18.85 -8.61
N ALA A 97 17.44 -17.78 -9.41
CA ALA A 97 18.09 -16.52 -9.07
C ALA A 97 17.46 -15.85 -7.84
N GLU A 98 16.13 -15.90 -7.69
CA GLU A 98 15.43 -15.37 -6.51
C GLU A 98 15.76 -16.19 -5.25
N ALA A 99 15.84 -17.52 -5.37
CA ALA A 99 16.23 -18.39 -4.27
C ALA A 99 17.69 -18.16 -3.85
N SER A 100 18.60 -18.02 -4.82
CA SER A 100 20.01 -17.69 -4.57
C SER A 100 20.15 -16.34 -3.88
N LYS A 101 19.45 -15.30 -4.36
CA LYS A 101 19.42 -13.98 -3.74
C LYS A 101 18.93 -14.05 -2.29
N LYS A 102 17.83 -14.76 -2.04
CA LYS A 102 17.29 -14.93 -0.68
C LYS A 102 18.26 -15.67 0.24
N ALA A 103 18.98 -16.67 -0.26
CA ALA A 103 19.99 -17.39 0.52
C ALA A 103 21.15 -16.47 0.94
N ILE A 104 21.59 -15.57 0.06
CA ILE A 104 22.62 -14.57 0.37
C ILE A 104 22.10 -13.56 1.41
N GLU A 105 20.88 -13.05 1.24
CA GLU A 105 20.24 -12.14 2.19
C GLU A 105 20.06 -12.80 3.58
N GLU A 106 19.67 -14.07 3.62
CA GLU A 106 19.49 -14.83 4.86
C GLU A 106 20.82 -15.11 5.56
N LYS A 107 21.86 -15.53 4.81
CA LYS A 107 23.21 -15.73 5.35
C LYS A 107 23.76 -14.43 5.96
N SER A 108 23.60 -13.31 5.26
CA SER A 108 24.07 -11.99 5.71
C SER A 108 23.28 -11.50 6.94
N LYS A 109 21.97 -11.76 6.98
CA LYS A 109 21.11 -11.44 8.14
C LYS A 109 21.45 -12.30 9.36
N GLN A 110 21.68 -13.59 9.18
CA GLN A 110 22.08 -14.50 10.26
C GLN A 110 23.46 -14.11 10.82
N ALA A 111 24.41 -13.71 9.96
CA ALA A 111 25.68 -13.16 10.38
C ALA A 111 25.48 -11.88 11.22
N PHE A 112 24.63 -10.95 10.79
CA PHE A 112 24.33 -9.76 11.58
C PHE A 112 23.77 -10.08 12.97
N ILE A 113 22.76 -10.97 13.07
CA ILE A 113 22.12 -11.35 14.34
C ILE A 113 23.11 -12.05 15.29
N SER A 114 23.98 -12.90 14.75
CA SER A 114 24.99 -13.60 15.54
C SER A 114 26.07 -12.65 16.09
N LYS A 115 26.49 -11.65 15.30
CA LYS A 115 27.38 -10.57 15.76
C LYS A 115 26.71 -9.70 16.83
N GLU A 116 25.43 -9.37 16.68
CA GLU A 116 24.66 -8.59 17.66
C GLU A 116 24.54 -9.33 19.01
N LYS A 117 24.46 -10.68 18.98
CA LYS A 117 24.41 -11.54 20.17
C LYS A 117 25.80 -11.85 20.78
N GLY A 118 26.88 -11.30 20.24
CA GLY A 118 28.24 -11.49 20.74
C GLY A 118 28.87 -12.85 20.39
N LEU A 119 28.32 -13.58 19.41
CA LEU A 119 28.94 -14.80 18.87
C LEU A 119 29.83 -14.45 17.67
N LEU A 120 31.01 -15.07 17.58
CA LEU A 120 31.92 -14.96 16.44
C LEU A 120 31.21 -15.45 15.18
N THR A 121 31.00 -14.55 14.22
CA THR A 121 30.46 -14.88 12.90
C THR A 121 31.59 -15.28 11.98
N ALA A 122 32.18 -16.44 12.24
CA ALA A 122 33.14 -17.07 11.34
C ALA A 122 32.53 -18.37 10.82
N THR A 123 32.44 -18.49 9.49
CA THR A 123 32.30 -19.80 8.84
C THR A 123 33.67 -20.52 8.87
N GLU A 124 33.70 -21.85 8.77
CA GLU A 124 34.92 -22.68 8.81
C GLU A 124 36.05 -22.27 7.83
N ASP A 125 35.77 -21.42 6.83
CA ASP A 125 36.72 -20.95 5.80
C ASP A 125 37.33 -19.55 6.05
N GLY A 126 37.06 -18.90 7.18
CA GLY A 126 37.75 -17.64 7.55
C GLY A 126 37.44 -16.41 6.68
N GLU A 127 36.44 -16.47 5.78
CA GLU A 127 35.97 -15.29 5.05
C GLU A 127 35.07 -14.41 5.94
N GLU A 128 35.41 -13.13 6.00
CA GLU A 128 34.65 -12.08 6.68
C GLU A 128 33.34 -11.86 5.92
N ILE A 129 32.21 -12.34 6.47
CA ILE A 129 30.90 -12.14 5.86
C ILE A 129 30.56 -10.65 5.89
N GLU A 130 30.33 -10.05 4.72
CA GLU A 130 29.86 -8.67 4.62
C GLU A 130 28.53 -8.51 5.36
N LEU A 131 28.51 -7.59 6.31
CA LEU A 131 27.34 -7.35 7.14
C LEU A 131 26.38 -6.42 6.41
N PRO A 132 25.07 -6.69 6.45
CA PRO A 132 24.09 -5.79 5.87
C PRO A 132 24.09 -4.45 6.63
N GLU A 133 23.98 -3.35 5.89
CA GLU A 133 23.72 -2.04 6.46
C GLU A 133 22.27 -1.99 6.97
N ILE A 134 22.08 -1.76 8.28
CA ILE A 134 20.74 -1.68 8.86
C ILE A 134 20.22 -0.25 8.81
N THR A 135 19.13 -0.08 8.07
CA THR A 135 18.28 1.11 8.18
C THR A 135 17.01 0.75 8.93
N TYR A 136 16.80 1.36 10.10
CA TYR A 136 15.56 1.21 10.84
C TYR A 136 14.45 2.01 10.15
N ARG A 137 13.37 1.34 9.76
CA ARG A 137 12.14 2.01 9.34
C ARG A 137 11.44 2.58 10.56
N LYS A 138 10.69 3.68 10.38
CA LYS A 138 9.87 4.27 11.45
C LYS A 138 8.94 3.22 12.04
N SER A 139 8.81 3.21 13.37
CA SER A 139 7.85 2.36 14.07
C SER A 139 6.44 2.57 13.52
N SER A 140 5.72 1.49 13.23
CA SER A 140 4.36 1.52 12.68
C SER A 140 3.35 0.93 13.67
N VAL A 141 2.16 1.50 13.71
CA VAL A 141 1.03 0.95 14.49
C VAL A 141 0.21 0.04 13.58
N ILE A 142 -0.13 -1.17 14.05
CA ILE A 142 -0.98 -2.13 13.33
C ILE A 142 -2.23 -2.36 14.17
N LEU A 143 -3.40 -2.00 13.64
CA LEU A 143 -4.69 -2.28 14.28
C LEU A 143 -5.17 -3.68 13.88
N LYS A 144 -5.49 -4.53 14.86
CA LYS A 144 -6.10 -5.85 14.66
C LYS A 144 -7.35 -5.96 15.52
N GLU A 145 -8.47 -6.36 14.92
CA GLU A 145 -9.66 -6.72 15.70
C GLU A 145 -9.41 -8.05 16.42
N LYS A 146 -9.77 -8.09 17.70
CA LYS A 146 -9.74 -9.34 18.48
C LYS A 146 -10.96 -10.15 18.09
N ARG A 147 -10.74 -11.30 17.44
CA ARG A 147 -11.80 -12.29 17.16
C ARG A 147 -12.29 -12.93 18.44
#